data_AF-A0A7C6ZKX0-F1
#
_entry.id   AF-A0A7C6ZKX0-F1
#
_cell.length_a   1.000
_cell.length_b   1.000
_cell.length_c   1.000
_cell.angle_alpha   90.00
_cell.angle_beta   90.00
_cell.angle_gamma   90.00
#
_symmetry.space_group_name_H-M   'P 1'
#
loop_
_entity.id
_entity.type
_entity.pdbx_description
1 polymer ?
#
loop_
_entity_poly.entity_id
_entity_poly.type
_entity_poly.pdbx_seq_one_letter_code
_entity_poly.pdbx_strand_id
1 'polypeptide(L)'
;MEETGLAVSEREPLELLEQEKEKAIKRDVEAALRRSKELRSDFLGLGDRLYREYPEVWEKVKDDWRDVWLPRVAVDVKVTSELTRTGLILDPLQIKGH
;
A
#
# COMPACT_ATOMS: atom_id res chain seq x y z
N MET A 1 -37.17 16.69 -1.38
CA MET A 1 -35.89 16.36 -2.02
C MET A 1 -35.02 15.87 -0.88
N GLU A 2 -34.97 14.56 -0.68
CA GLU A 2 -34.26 13.93 0.44
C GLU A 2 -32.76 14.15 0.23
N GLU A 3 -32.15 14.96 1.10
CA GLU A 3 -30.71 14.93 1.30
C GLU A 3 -30.38 13.61 1.99
N THR A 4 -29.85 12.66 1.22
CA THR A 4 -29.24 11.44 1.77
C THR A 4 -27.96 11.83 2.49
N GLY A 5 -28.11 12.28 3.73
CA GLY A 5 -27.01 12.40 4.68
C GLY A 5 -26.53 11.02 5.06
N LEU A 6 -25.56 10.49 4.30
CA LEU A 6 -24.78 9.33 4.72
C LEU A 6 -24.08 9.70 6.04
N ALA A 7 -24.63 9.23 7.15
CA ALA A 7 -24.03 9.37 8.45
C ALA A 7 -22.72 8.58 8.48
N VAL A 8 -21.58 9.25 8.23
CA VAL A 8 -20.19 8.72 8.33
C VAL A 8 -19.80 8.39 9.79
N SER A 9 -20.79 8.18 10.67
CA SER A 9 -20.65 7.87 12.08
C SER A 9 -20.92 6.38 12.38
N GLU A 10 -21.42 5.62 11.42
CA GLU A 10 -21.56 4.17 11.56
C GLU A 10 -20.21 3.50 11.23
N ARG A 11 -19.80 2.49 12.00
CA ARG A 11 -18.49 1.83 11.84
C ARG A 11 -18.37 1.12 10.48
N GLU A 12 -19.49 0.64 9.93
CA GLU A 12 -19.56 -0.06 8.64
C GLU A 12 -19.08 0.80 7.45
N PRO A 13 -19.54 2.06 7.27
CA PRO A 13 -19.00 2.97 6.25
C PRO A 13 -17.48 3.20 6.30
N LEU A 14 -16.89 3.22 7.50
CA LEU A 14 -15.45 3.48 7.67
C LEU A 14 -14.59 2.26 7.34
N GLU A 15 -15.01 1.07 7.79
CA GLU A 15 -14.35 -0.19 7.44
C GLU A 15 -14.39 -0.42 5.92
N LEU A 16 -15.51 -0.10 5.26
CA LEU A 16 -15.60 -0.18 3.81
C LEU A 16 -14.60 0.78 3.13
N LEU A 17 -14.47 2.00 3.63
CA LEU A 17 -13.53 2.98 3.09
C LEU A 17 -12.06 2.55 3.28
N GLU A 18 -11.72 1.97 4.43
CA GLU A 18 -10.41 1.35 4.68
C GLU A 18 -10.13 0.22 3.69
N GLN A 19 -11.09 -0.68 3.49
CA GLN A 19 -10.94 -1.78 2.53
C GLN A 19 -10.77 -1.29 1.10
N GLU A 20 -11.51 -0.26 0.67
CA GLU A 20 -11.34 0.30 -0.67
C GLU A 20 -9.99 0.99 -0.84
N LYS A 21 -9.51 1.68 0.20
CA LYS A 21 -8.17 2.27 0.24
C LYS A 21 -7.08 1.19 0.18
N GLU A 22 -7.21 0.10 0.93
CA GLU A 22 -6.31 -1.05 0.86
C GLU A 22 -6.24 -1.63 -0.54
N LYS A 23 -7.41 -1.85 -1.17
CA LYS A 23 -7.50 -2.37 -2.55
C LYS A 23 -6.82 -1.43 -3.55
N ALA A 24 -7.04 -0.12 -3.43
CA ALA A 24 -6.43 0.87 -4.30
C ALA A 24 -4.90 0.86 -4.18
N ILE A 25 -4.36 0.96 -2.96
CA ILE A 25 -2.92 0.93 -2.71
C ILE A 25 -2.32 -0.41 -3.17
N LYS A 26 -3.00 -1.53 -2.91
CA LYS A 26 -2.55 -2.85 -3.36
C LYS A 26 -2.42 -2.90 -4.88
N ARG A 27 -3.42 -2.41 -5.63
CA ARG A 27 -3.38 -2.35 -7.09
C ARG A 27 -2.19 -1.53 -7.60
N ASP A 28 -1.94 -0.38 -6.98
CA ASP A 28 -0.82 0.50 -7.35
C ASP A 28 0.55 -0.16 -7.09
N VAL A 29 0.72 -0.79 -5.93
CA VAL A 29 1.95 -1.52 -5.59
C VAL A 29 2.16 -2.71 -6.52
N GLU A 30 1.10 -3.47 -6.81
CA GLU A 30 1.18 -4.58 -7.77
C GLU A 30 1.50 -4.09 -9.19
N ALA A 31 0.97 -2.93 -9.61
CA ALA A 31 1.31 -2.32 -10.89
C ALA A 31 2.78 -1.89 -10.96
N ALA A 32 3.29 -1.24 -9.91
CA ALA A 32 4.70 -0.89 -9.79
C ALA A 32 5.60 -2.13 -9.83
N LEU A 33 5.22 -3.20 -9.11
CA LEU A 33 5.95 -4.46 -9.12
C LEU A 33 5.96 -5.11 -10.50
N ARG A 34 4.82 -5.16 -11.20
CA ARG A 34 4.76 -5.64 -12.59
C ARG A 34 5.69 -4.83 -13.48
N ARG A 35 5.66 -3.50 -13.36
CA ARG A 35 6.50 -2.62 -14.16
C ARG A 35 7.99 -2.80 -13.88
N SER A 36 8.37 -3.00 -12.62
CA SER A 36 9.74 -3.33 -12.22
C SER A 36 10.24 -4.60 -12.92
N LYS A 37 9.42 -5.65 -12.96
CA LYS A 37 9.75 -6.91 -13.63
C LYS A 37 9.85 -6.77 -15.15
N GLU A 38 8.89 -6.10 -15.78
CA GLU A 38 8.86 -5.86 -17.23
C GLU A 38 10.08 -5.07 -17.71
N LEU A 39 10.48 -4.04 -16.94
CA LEU A 39 11.62 -3.20 -17.22
C LEU A 39 12.96 -3.81 -16.82
N ARG A 40 12.95 -4.96 -16.13
CA ARG A 40 14.15 -5.56 -15.52
C ARG A 40 14.90 -4.55 -14.65
N SER A 41 14.14 -3.72 -13.93
CA SER A 41 14.66 -2.63 -13.12
C SER A 41 14.16 -2.74 -11.70
N ASP A 42 15.08 -2.89 -10.76
CA ASP A 42 14.79 -3.09 -9.34
C ASP A 42 14.68 -1.76 -8.58
N PHE A 43 13.78 -0.88 -9.02
CA PHE A 43 13.57 0.40 -8.34
C PHE A 43 12.79 0.27 -7.03
N LEU A 44 12.26 -0.93 -6.73
CA LEU A 44 11.59 -1.25 -5.47
C LEU A 44 12.56 -1.76 -4.39
N GLY A 45 13.82 -2.04 -4.75
CA GLY A 45 14.88 -2.42 -3.80
C GLY A 45 14.78 -3.86 -3.27
N LEU A 46 14.28 -4.80 -4.08
CA LEU A 46 14.16 -6.20 -3.68
C LEU A 46 15.54 -6.87 -3.53
N GLY A 47 16.47 -6.58 -4.45
CA GLY A 47 17.84 -7.08 -4.43
C GLY A 47 18.64 -6.55 -3.25
N ASP A 48 18.48 -5.27 -2.92
CA ASP A 48 19.09 -4.65 -1.74
C ASP A 48 18.64 -5.34 -0.45
N ARG A 49 17.35 -5.69 -0.36
CA ARG A 49 16.81 -6.44 0.78
C ARG A 49 17.39 -7.86 0.82
N LEU A 50 17.43 -8.55 -0.32
CA LEU A 50 18.01 -9.88 -0.44
C LEU A 50 19.49 -9.90 -0.05
N TYR A 51 20.26 -8.91 -0.48
CA TYR A 51 21.67 -8.73 -0.11
C TYR A 51 21.87 -8.59 1.40
N ARG A 52 21.02 -7.77 2.06
CA ARG A 52 21.14 -7.51 3.50
C ARG A 52 20.68 -8.69 4.36
N GLU A 53 19.61 -9.37 3.97
CA GLU A 53 19.00 -10.43 4.77
C GLU A 53 19.60 -11.83 4.46
N TYR A 54 20.03 -12.07 3.22
CA TYR A 54 20.52 -13.37 2.72
C TYR A 54 21.72 -13.22 1.78
N PRO A 55 22.88 -12.74 2.28
CA PRO A 55 24.06 -12.46 1.46
C PRO A 55 24.55 -13.68 0.67
N GLU A 56 24.45 -14.89 1.23
CA GLU A 56 24.83 -16.14 0.57
C GLU A 56 23.93 -16.52 -0.62
N VAL A 57 22.66 -16.09 -0.60
CA VAL A 57 21.75 -16.24 -1.74
C VAL A 57 22.07 -15.17 -2.77
N TRP A 58 22.28 -13.93 -2.32
CA TRP A 58 22.65 -12.81 -3.19
C TRP A 58 23.89 -13.12 -4.04
N GLU A 59 24.95 -13.66 -3.44
CA GLU A 59 26.17 -14.03 -4.17
C GLU A 59 25.93 -15.00 -5.33
N LYS A 60 24.88 -15.83 -5.28
CA LYS A 60 24.54 -16.79 -6.34
C LYS A 60 23.70 -16.19 -7.46
N VAL A 61 23.04 -15.07 -7.21
CA VAL A 61 22.02 -14.50 -8.13
C VAL A 61 22.37 -13.11 -8.64
N LYS A 62 23.31 -12.40 -8.00
CA LYS A 62 23.61 -10.99 -8.24
C LYS A 62 23.98 -10.68 -9.70
N ASP A 63 24.73 -11.56 -10.35
CA ASP A 63 25.25 -11.33 -11.71
C ASP A 63 24.12 -11.31 -12.74
N ASP A 64 23.11 -12.16 -12.55
CA ASP A 64 21.94 -12.28 -13.43
C ASP A 64 20.65 -11.77 -12.76
N TRP A 65 20.77 -10.94 -11.71
CA TRP A 65 19.64 -10.57 -10.85
C TRP A 65 18.50 -9.96 -11.65
N ARG A 66 18.81 -8.94 -12.47
CA ARG A 66 17.81 -8.16 -13.22
C ARG A 66 17.18 -8.96 -14.37
N ASP A 67 17.98 -9.76 -15.07
CA ASP A 67 17.55 -10.42 -16.29
C ASP A 67 16.90 -11.79 -16.06
N VAL A 68 17.34 -12.54 -15.04
CA VAL A 68 16.88 -13.92 -14.80
C VAL A 68 16.02 -14.03 -13.56
N TRP A 69 16.44 -13.43 -12.45
CA TRP A 69 15.85 -13.70 -11.14
C TRP A 69 14.69 -12.77 -10.81
N LEU A 70 14.86 -11.45 -10.93
CA LEU A 70 13.86 -10.42 -10.64
C LEU A 70 12.51 -10.69 -11.32
N PRO A 71 12.43 -11.08 -12.62
CA PRO A 71 11.15 -11.41 -13.25
C PRO A 71 10.43 -12.61 -12.62
N ARG A 72 11.17 -13.53 -12.00
CA ARG A 72 10.69 -14.80 -11.42
C ARG A 72 10.37 -14.72 -9.93
N VAL A 73 10.81 -13.68 -9.24
CA VAL A 73 10.55 -13.53 -7.79
C VAL A 73 9.05 -13.49 -7.52
N ALA A 74 8.57 -14.40 -6.69
CA ALA A 74 7.21 -14.33 -6.15
C ALA A 74 7.17 -13.30 -5.02
N VAL A 75 6.27 -12.33 -5.13
CA VAL A 75 6.07 -11.29 -4.10
C VAL A 75 4.61 -11.31 -3.71
N ASP A 76 4.35 -11.47 -2.41
CA ASP A 76 3.01 -11.34 -1.83
C ASP A 76 2.84 -9.92 -1.30
N VAL A 77 1.83 -9.21 -1.81
CA VAL A 77 1.53 -7.83 -1.43
C VAL A 77 0.41 -7.82 -0.39
N LYS A 78 0.77 -7.45 0.84
CA LYS A 78 -0.15 -7.24 1.96
C LYS A 78 -0.20 -5.75 2.28
N VAL A 79 -1.40 -5.18 2.24
CA VAL A 79 -1.67 -3.79 2.60
C VAL A 79 -2.70 -3.82 3.70
N THR A 80 -2.45 -3.03 4.74
CA THR A 80 -3.42 -2.76 5.82
C THR A 80 -3.54 -1.25 5.92
N SER A 81 -4.76 -0.74 6.01
CA SER A 81 -5.01 0.70 6.14
C SER A 81 -5.91 0.98 7.32
N GLU A 82 -5.54 1.99 8.09
CA GLU A 82 -6.31 2.50 9.23
C GLU A 82 -6.65 3.97 8.97
N LEU A 83 -7.90 4.34 9.15
CA LEU A 83 -8.40 5.71 9.09
C LEU A 83 -8.37 6.31 10.48
N THR A 84 -7.32 7.10 10.76
CA THR A 84 -7.17 7.76 12.05
C THR A 84 -7.97 9.06 12.18
N ARG A 85 -8.30 9.72 11.06
CA ARG A 85 -9.19 10.90 10.98
C ARG A 85 -9.93 10.91 9.65
N THR A 86 -11.22 11.20 9.68
CA THR A 86 -12.08 11.32 8.49
C THR A 86 -12.01 12.70 7.83
N GLY A 87 -11.38 13.68 8.48
CA GLY A 87 -11.40 15.08 8.03
C GLY A 87 -12.75 15.78 8.22
N LEU A 88 -13.78 15.06 8.68
CA LEU A 88 -15.06 15.62 9.07
C LEU A 88 -14.92 16.29 10.44
N ILE A 89 -15.25 17.58 10.53
CA ILE A 89 -15.50 18.23 11.81
C ILE A 89 -16.87 17.74 12.28
N LEU A 90 -16.89 16.62 13.01
CA LEU A 90 -18.13 16.05 13.57
C LEU A 90 -18.60 16.80 14.82
N ASP A 91 -17.70 17.56 15.46
CA ASP A 91 -18.01 18.39 16.61
C ASP A 91 -17.50 19.82 16.34
N PRO A 92 -18.40 20.81 16.11
CA PRO A 92 -17.99 22.20 16.04
C PRO A 92 -17.30 22.58 17.34
N LEU A 93 -16.19 23.31 17.25
CA LEU A 93 -15.53 23.85 18.44
C LEU A 93 -16.55 24.57 19.32
N GLN A 94 -16.81 24.03 20.51
CA GLN A 94 -17.62 24.67 21.55
C GLN A 94 -16.85 25.89 22.08
N ILE A 95 -16.93 27.01 21.35
CA ILE A 95 -16.41 28.28 21.84
C ILE A 95 -17.33 28.74 22.96
N LYS A 96 -16.97 28.47 24.21
CA LYS A 96 -17.58 29.14 25.37
C LYS A 96 -17.17 30.61 25.32
N GLY A 97 -18.08 31.46 24.85
CA GLY A 97 -17.98 32.91 25.04
C GLY A 97 -18.07 33.25 26.52
N HIS A 98 -17.13 34.07 26.99
CA HIS A 98 -17.20 34.78 28.26
C HIS A 98 -17.91 36.12 28.07
#